data_AF-A0A7S2YBC6-F1
#
_entry.id   AF-A0A7S2YBC6-F1
#
_cell.length_a   1.000
_cell.length_b   1.000
_cell.length_c   1.000
_cell.angle_alpha   90.00
_cell.angle_beta   90.00
_cell.angle_gamma   90.00
#
_symmetry.space_group_name_H-M   'P 1'
#
loop_
_entity.id
_entity.type
_entity.pdbx_description
1 polymer ?
#
loop_
_entity_poly.entity_id
_entity_poly.type
_entity_poly.pdbx_seq_one_letter_code
_entity_poly.pdbx_strand_id
1 'polypeptide(L)'
;RQKFPTLVCVAYSPPGCTLSWNLAVGCHEWCNTFVMDSEIIPRLSLDALDAWRDELLEVVGRVKVPKAVVYKRLMTQFKTSKGLSCCYDPPLDNLDACLDDIDDILFEADQIPDSEYKKNLATYKQLQQAQKEARGERRAIKLYPPGKMIHLVKTNEKRMPVVSGLVKCLTCWSSNFGYNYTPVWINNDDLSEILVCPRMTRDHLPDRMQYALGYLVEEEYNNEQEMR
;
A
#
# COMPACT_ATOMS: atom_id res chain seq x y z
N ARG A 1 24.29 20.89 1.29
CA ARG A 1 24.19 21.95 0.26
C ARG A 1 25.45 22.83 0.11
N GLN A 2 26.44 22.78 1.01
CA GLN A 2 27.69 23.58 0.92
C GLN A 2 28.45 23.43 -0.41
N LYS A 3 28.49 22.21 -0.98
CA LYS A 3 29.18 21.92 -2.25
C LYS A 3 28.31 22.10 -3.50
N PHE A 4 27.01 21.80 -3.39
CA PHE A 4 26.05 21.86 -4.49
C PHE A 4 24.78 22.60 -4.02
N PRO A 5 24.78 23.95 -4.01
CA PRO A 5 23.69 24.75 -3.49
C PRO A 5 22.46 24.81 -4.40
N THR A 6 22.58 24.31 -5.64
CA THR A 6 21.48 24.26 -6.63
C THR A 6 20.98 22.84 -6.88
N LEU A 7 21.55 21.83 -6.23
CA LEU A 7 21.14 20.43 -6.41
C LEU A 7 19.68 20.25 -6.02
N VAL A 8 18.90 19.67 -6.92
CA VAL A 8 17.53 19.21 -6.68
C VAL A 8 17.52 17.69 -6.67
N CYS A 9 16.75 17.10 -5.75
CA CYS A 9 16.53 15.68 -5.61
C CYS A 9 15.08 15.35 -5.93
N VAL A 10 14.88 14.36 -6.80
CA VAL A 10 13.59 13.72 -7.02
C VAL A 10 13.68 12.32 -6.43
N ALA A 11 12.98 12.09 -5.33
CA ALA A 11 12.96 10.82 -4.63
C ALA A 11 11.71 10.03 -5.04
N TYR A 12 11.92 8.82 -5.56
CA TYR A 12 10.82 7.91 -5.88
C TYR A 12 10.64 6.92 -4.73
N SER A 13 9.45 6.95 -4.14
CA SER A 13 9.00 5.97 -3.16
C SER A 13 10.01 5.69 -2.02
N PRO A 14 10.63 6.72 -1.41
CA PRO A 14 11.58 6.51 -0.33
C PRO A 14 10.87 5.86 0.87
N PRO A 15 11.57 5.03 1.66
CA PRO A 15 10.95 4.36 2.79
C PRO A 15 10.46 5.36 3.85
N GLY A 16 9.33 5.04 4.48
CA GLY A 16 8.73 5.86 5.53
C GLY A 16 9.61 6.04 6.77
N CYS A 17 10.64 5.22 6.94
CA CYS A 17 11.52 5.21 8.11
C CYS A 17 12.87 5.93 7.89
N THR A 18 12.92 7.00 7.09
CA THR A 18 14.21 7.59 6.66
C THR A 18 14.74 8.66 7.62
N LEU A 19 13.95 9.69 7.96
CA LEU A 19 14.44 10.91 8.62
C LEU A 19 13.59 11.32 9.81
N SER A 20 14.16 12.01 10.80
CA SER A 20 13.36 12.70 11.81
C SER A 20 12.55 13.84 11.19
N TRP A 21 11.50 14.27 11.85
CA TRP A 21 10.58 15.31 11.34
C TRP A 21 11.31 16.57 10.85
N ASN A 22 12.19 17.15 11.69
CA ASN A 22 12.90 18.38 11.34
C ASN A 22 13.78 18.22 10.10
N LEU A 23 14.35 17.04 9.89
CA LEU A 23 15.18 16.77 8.73
C LEU A 23 14.33 16.50 7.49
N ALA A 24 13.22 15.77 7.62
CA ALA A 24 12.27 15.54 6.53
C ALA A 24 11.70 16.85 5.97
N VAL A 25 11.24 17.74 6.85
CA VAL A 25 10.73 19.08 6.47
C VAL A 25 11.86 19.98 6.00
N GLY A 26 13.06 19.89 6.60
CA GLY A 26 14.24 20.61 6.16
C GLY A 26 14.70 20.26 4.74
N CYS A 27 14.24 19.15 4.18
CA CYS A 27 14.47 18.76 2.79
C CYS A 27 13.51 19.43 1.79
N HIS A 28 12.43 20.11 2.22
CA HIS A 28 11.37 20.63 1.33
C HIS A 28 11.87 21.57 0.24
N GLU A 29 12.94 22.33 0.49
CA GLU A 29 13.47 23.31 -0.46
C GLU A 29 14.11 22.64 -1.69
N TRP A 30 14.62 21.42 -1.56
CA TRP A 30 15.48 20.79 -2.57
C TRP A 30 15.13 19.34 -2.89
N CYS A 31 14.20 18.72 -2.16
CA CYS A 31 13.76 17.35 -2.39
C CYS A 31 12.25 17.32 -2.62
N ASN A 32 11.84 16.73 -3.74
CA ASN A 32 10.46 16.36 -4.01
C ASN A 32 10.36 14.83 -4.00
N THR A 33 9.42 14.31 -3.24
CA THR A 33 9.17 12.88 -3.10
C THR A 33 7.86 12.52 -3.78
N PHE A 34 7.90 11.49 -4.61
CA PHE A 34 6.74 10.94 -5.31
C PHE A 34 6.42 9.56 -4.75
N VAL A 35 5.15 9.33 -4.46
CA VAL A 35 4.62 8.05 -3.97
C VAL A 35 3.44 7.66 -4.84
N MET A 36 3.35 6.39 -5.23
CA MET A 36 2.21 5.88 -5.98
C MET A 36 1.17 5.27 -5.05
N ASP A 37 -0.09 5.65 -5.23
CA ASP A 37 -1.29 4.94 -4.80
C ASP A 37 -1.13 4.15 -3.47
N SER A 38 -1.10 2.82 -3.56
CA SER A 38 -1.08 1.92 -2.41
C SER A 38 0.30 1.34 -2.09
N GLU A 39 1.38 2.00 -2.53
CA GLU A 39 2.75 1.52 -2.33
C GLU A 39 3.10 1.23 -0.86
N ILE A 40 3.67 0.05 -0.61
CA ILE A 40 4.06 -0.37 0.75
C ILE A 40 5.28 0.41 1.27
N ILE A 41 6.28 0.68 0.43
CA ILE A 41 7.60 1.14 0.89
C ILE A 41 7.54 2.49 1.63
N PRO A 42 6.86 3.52 1.11
CA PRO A 42 6.69 4.79 1.82
C PRO A 42 5.90 4.66 3.13
N ARG A 43 5.13 3.58 3.28
CA ARG A 43 4.32 3.26 4.47
C ARG A 43 5.07 2.44 5.52
N LEU A 44 6.31 2.01 5.24
CA LEU A 44 7.15 1.24 6.17
C LEU A 44 7.73 2.11 7.29
N SER A 45 6.89 2.54 8.23
CA SER A 45 7.35 3.05 9.52
C SER A 45 7.40 1.92 10.56
N LEU A 46 8.15 2.11 11.64
CA LEU A 46 8.21 1.12 12.73
C LEU A 46 6.83 0.93 13.38
N ASP A 47 6.10 2.02 13.60
CA ASP A 47 4.75 1.97 14.18
C ASP A 47 3.76 1.27 13.24
N ALA A 48 3.82 1.56 11.94
CA ALA A 48 2.97 0.90 10.94
C ALA A 48 3.25 -0.60 10.86
N LEU A 49 4.52 -1.01 10.93
CA LEU A 49 4.91 -2.42 10.95
C LEU A 49 4.49 -3.13 12.24
N ASP A 50 4.57 -2.46 13.38
CA ASP A 50 4.10 -3.00 14.66
C ASP A 50 2.57 -3.20 14.64
N ALA A 51 1.81 -2.20 14.17
CA ALA A 51 0.36 -2.29 14.02
C ALA A 51 -0.04 -3.41 13.03
N TRP A 52 0.58 -3.43 11.85
CA TRP A 52 0.30 -4.45 10.83
C TRP A 52 0.60 -5.87 11.32
N ARG A 53 1.69 -6.07 12.08
CA ARG A 53 1.97 -7.38 12.71
C ARG A 53 0.83 -7.77 13.66
N ASP A 54 0.40 -6.86 14.52
CA ASP A 54 -0.58 -7.17 15.56
C ASP A 54 -1.95 -7.48 14.96
N GLU A 55 -2.36 -6.74 13.93
CA GLU A 55 -3.55 -7.00 13.12
C GLU A 55 -3.46 -8.35 12.41
N LEU A 56 -2.33 -8.66 11.77
CA LEU A 56 -2.13 -9.93 11.08
C LEU A 56 -2.22 -11.12 12.04
N LEU A 57 -1.61 -11.02 13.22
CA LEU A 57 -1.69 -12.06 14.25
C LEU A 57 -3.12 -12.23 14.78
N GLU A 58 -3.85 -11.13 14.93
CA GLU A 58 -5.27 -11.19 15.32
C GLU A 58 -6.12 -11.88 14.25
N VAL A 59 -5.96 -11.50 12.98
CA VAL A 59 -6.66 -12.14 11.85
C VAL A 59 -6.37 -13.64 11.82
N VAL A 60 -5.11 -14.06 11.99
CA VAL A 60 -4.75 -15.48 12.06
C VAL A 60 -5.47 -16.21 13.20
N GLY A 61 -5.61 -15.56 14.37
CA GLY A 61 -6.37 -16.12 15.49
C GLY A 61 -7.88 -16.20 15.26
N ARG A 62 -8.41 -15.34 14.39
CA ARG A 62 -9.83 -15.31 14.01
C ARG A 62 -10.19 -16.34 12.93
N VAL A 63 -9.23 -16.88 12.18
CA VAL A 63 -9.52 -17.86 11.12
C VAL A 63 -10.19 -19.12 11.70
N LYS A 64 -11.44 -19.39 11.29
CA LYS A 64 -12.23 -20.55 11.74
C LYS A 64 -12.22 -21.74 10.78
N VAL A 65 -11.63 -21.57 9.59
CA VAL A 65 -11.55 -22.62 8.56
C VAL A 65 -10.10 -23.04 8.28
N PRO A 66 -9.85 -24.28 7.84
CA PRO A 66 -8.51 -24.71 7.44
C PRO A 66 -7.94 -23.85 6.31
N LYS A 67 -6.61 -23.64 6.29
CA LYS A 67 -5.91 -22.89 5.23
C LYS A 67 -6.22 -23.40 3.82
N ALA A 68 -6.49 -24.70 3.67
CA ALA A 68 -6.88 -25.30 2.39
C ALA A 68 -8.23 -24.76 1.87
N VAL A 69 -9.17 -24.42 2.75
CA VAL A 69 -10.46 -23.80 2.39
C VAL A 69 -10.22 -22.38 1.91
N VAL A 70 -9.42 -21.59 2.64
CA VAL A 70 -9.03 -20.23 2.22
C VAL A 70 -8.36 -20.27 0.85
N TYR A 71 -7.38 -21.16 0.67
CA TYR A 71 -6.70 -21.35 -0.61
C TYR A 71 -7.65 -21.77 -1.73
N LYS A 72 -8.59 -22.68 -1.46
CA LYS A 72 -9.60 -23.11 -2.44
C LYS A 72 -10.52 -21.94 -2.83
N ARG A 73 -10.96 -21.11 -1.87
CA ARG A 73 -11.78 -19.92 -2.16
C ARG A 73 -11.02 -18.93 -3.03
N LEU A 74 -9.79 -18.61 -2.65
CA LEU A 74 -8.88 -17.79 -3.46
C LEU A 74 -8.73 -18.35 -4.89
N MET A 75 -8.46 -19.65 -5.01
CA MET A 75 -8.36 -20.37 -6.30
C MET A 75 -9.67 -20.46 -7.09
N THR A 76 -10.82 -20.37 -6.43
CA THR A 76 -12.14 -20.40 -7.07
C THR A 76 -12.55 -19.01 -7.54
N GLN A 77 -12.31 -17.97 -6.73
CA GLN A 77 -12.41 -16.58 -7.16
C GLN A 77 -11.50 -16.31 -8.37
N PHE A 78 -10.29 -16.89 -8.40
CA PHE A 78 -9.41 -16.86 -9.58
C PHE A 78 -10.01 -17.54 -10.85
N LYS A 79 -11.00 -18.44 -10.71
CA LYS A 79 -11.62 -19.17 -11.82
C LYS A 79 -12.95 -18.58 -12.29
N THR A 80 -13.74 -17.97 -11.40
CA THR A 80 -15.09 -17.47 -11.68
C THR A 80 -15.12 -16.02 -12.18
N SER A 81 -14.11 -15.21 -11.84
CA SER A 81 -13.96 -13.87 -12.44
C SER A 81 -13.65 -14.00 -13.93
N LYS A 82 -14.54 -13.50 -14.80
CA LYS A 82 -14.30 -13.27 -16.24
C LYS A 82 -13.17 -12.24 -16.43
N GLY A 83 -11.92 -12.66 -16.17
CA GLY A 83 -10.76 -11.78 -16.16
C GLY A 83 -10.30 -11.46 -14.74
N LEU A 84 -9.71 -12.44 -14.08
CA LEU A 84 -8.34 -12.36 -13.59
C LEU A 84 -7.74 -10.96 -13.47
N SER A 85 -8.12 -10.27 -12.41
CA SER A 85 -7.61 -8.94 -12.19
C SER A 85 -7.41 -8.75 -10.70
N CYS A 86 -6.20 -9.09 -10.22
CA CYS A 86 -5.68 -8.44 -9.01
C CYS A 86 -5.48 -6.91 -9.21
N CYS A 87 -5.79 -6.43 -10.41
CA CYS A 87 -5.84 -5.04 -10.83
C CYS A 87 -7.30 -4.53 -10.92
N TYR A 88 -8.30 -5.28 -10.48
CA TYR A 88 -9.68 -4.82 -10.48
C TYR A 88 -10.05 -4.64 -9.03
N ASP A 89 -10.20 -3.38 -8.64
CA ASP A 89 -10.95 -3.09 -7.43
C ASP A 89 -12.39 -3.46 -7.77
N PRO A 90 -12.98 -4.48 -7.13
CA PRO A 90 -14.36 -4.84 -7.42
C PRO A 90 -15.23 -3.60 -7.19
N PRO A 91 -16.19 -3.33 -8.08
CA PRO A 91 -17.17 -2.28 -7.89
C PRO A 91 -17.80 -2.43 -6.50
N LEU A 92 -17.96 -1.31 -5.80
CA LEU A 92 -18.49 -1.24 -4.41
C LEU A 92 -19.86 -1.93 -4.25
N ASP A 93 -20.55 -2.19 -5.35
CA ASP A 93 -21.78 -2.96 -5.50
C ASP A 93 -21.66 -4.47 -5.16
N ASN A 94 -20.44 -4.99 -4.90
CA ASN A 94 -20.21 -6.36 -4.40
C ASN A 94 -19.65 -6.41 -2.97
N LEU A 95 -19.73 -5.31 -2.21
CA LEU A 95 -19.23 -5.26 -0.83
C LEU A 95 -19.89 -6.32 0.06
N ASP A 96 -21.20 -6.51 -0.09
CA ASP A 96 -21.97 -7.49 0.70
C ASP A 96 -21.47 -8.93 0.49
N ALA A 97 -21.16 -9.33 -0.75
CA ALA A 97 -20.62 -10.65 -1.03
C ALA A 97 -19.19 -10.84 -0.48
N CYS A 98 -18.39 -9.77 -0.43
CA CYS A 98 -17.07 -9.80 0.19
C CYS A 98 -17.16 -9.90 1.72
N LEU A 99 -18.15 -9.24 2.33
CA LEU A 99 -18.42 -9.31 3.77
C LEU A 99 -18.91 -10.70 4.18
N ASP A 100 -19.84 -11.30 3.41
CA ASP A 100 -20.29 -12.67 3.61
C ASP A 100 -19.13 -13.69 3.57
N ASP A 101 -18.19 -13.49 2.64
CA ASP A 101 -16.97 -14.32 2.54
C ASP A 101 -16.06 -14.17 3.77
N ILE A 102 -15.98 -12.98 4.37
CA ILE A 102 -15.20 -12.71 5.59
C ILE A 102 -15.86 -13.41 6.78
N ASP A 103 -17.17 -13.25 6.95
CA ASP A 103 -17.94 -13.85 8.04
C ASP A 103 -17.91 -15.37 7.99
N ASP A 104 -17.79 -15.96 6.81
CA ASP A 104 -17.61 -17.40 6.63
C ASP A 104 -16.24 -17.93 7.10
N ILE A 105 -15.20 -17.09 7.02
CA ILE A 105 -13.79 -17.49 7.20
C ILE A 105 -13.27 -17.09 8.58
N LEU A 106 -13.79 -16.00 9.15
CA LEU A 106 -13.36 -15.44 10.42
C LEU A 106 -14.43 -15.61 11.51
N PHE A 107 -13.99 -15.72 12.76
CA PHE A 107 -14.80 -15.41 13.91
C PHE A 107 -14.93 -13.90 14.07
N GLU A 108 -16.02 -13.43 14.68
CA GLU A 108 -16.09 -12.09 15.23
C GLU A 108 -14.97 -11.87 16.26
N ALA A 109 -14.50 -10.63 16.39
CA ALA A 109 -13.35 -10.30 17.23
C ALA A 109 -13.56 -10.68 18.71
N ASP A 110 -14.80 -10.63 19.19
CA ASP A 110 -15.21 -10.99 20.55
C ASP A 110 -15.55 -12.49 20.71
N GLN A 111 -15.80 -13.20 19.61
CA GLN A 111 -16.26 -14.61 19.62
C GLN A 111 -15.15 -15.62 19.33
N ILE A 112 -13.87 -15.23 19.46
CA ILE A 112 -12.73 -16.13 19.23
C ILE A 112 -12.69 -17.22 20.31
N PRO A 113 -12.82 -18.52 19.95
CA PRO A 113 -12.77 -19.62 20.91
C PRO A 113 -11.46 -19.65 21.72
N ASP A 114 -11.51 -20.19 22.94
CA ASP A 114 -10.29 -20.42 23.69
C ASP A 114 -9.44 -21.48 22.96
N SER A 115 -8.18 -21.13 22.70
CA SER A 115 -7.24 -21.97 21.95
C SER A 115 -5.83 -21.77 22.48
N GLU A 116 -4.97 -22.76 22.23
CA GLU A 116 -3.55 -22.64 22.54
C GLU A 116 -2.93 -21.44 21.82
N TYR A 117 -3.33 -21.19 20.57
CA TYR A 117 -2.91 -20.01 19.81
C TYR A 117 -3.27 -18.71 20.52
N LYS A 118 -4.52 -18.56 20.99
CA LYS A 118 -4.99 -17.36 21.71
C LYS A 118 -4.16 -17.10 22.97
N LYS A 119 -3.83 -18.15 23.74
CA LYS A 119 -2.98 -18.06 24.93
C LYS A 119 -1.55 -17.65 24.55
N ASN A 120 -0.96 -18.31 23.56
CA ASN A 120 0.39 -18.00 23.07
C ASN A 120 0.48 -16.58 22.51
N LEU A 121 -0.56 -16.10 21.80
CA LEU A 121 -0.63 -14.74 21.29
C LEU A 121 -0.69 -13.72 22.42
N ALA A 122 -1.49 -13.96 23.47
CA ALA A 122 -1.54 -13.10 24.64
C ALA A 122 -0.18 -13.01 25.35
N THR A 123 0.49 -14.16 25.55
CA THR A 123 1.85 -14.20 26.10
C THR A 123 2.85 -13.46 25.21
N TYR A 124 2.77 -13.65 23.89
CA TYR A 124 3.63 -12.96 22.92
C TYR A 124 3.46 -11.43 23.02
N LYS A 125 2.21 -10.93 23.01
CA LYS A 125 1.91 -9.50 23.14
C LYS A 125 2.46 -8.92 24.45
N GLN A 126 2.35 -9.64 25.56
CA GLN A 126 2.91 -9.21 26.85
C GLN A 126 4.45 -9.11 26.81
N LEU A 127 5.12 -10.13 26.29
CA LEU A 127 6.59 -10.12 26.16
C LEU A 127 7.06 -8.99 25.25
N GLN A 128 6.34 -8.76 24.17
CA GLN A 128 6.68 -7.72 23.22
C GLN A 128 6.49 -6.32 23.80
N GLN A 129 5.42 -6.10 24.56
CA GLN A 129 5.19 -4.85 25.29
C GLN A 129 6.31 -4.58 26.30
N ALA A 130 6.67 -5.59 27.11
CA ALA A 130 7.79 -5.48 28.05
C ALA A 130 9.12 -5.18 27.34
N GLN A 131 9.37 -5.78 26.17
CA GLN A 131 10.54 -5.46 25.36
C GLN A 131 10.50 -4.04 24.79
N LYS A 132 9.32 -3.54 24.38
CA LYS A 132 9.15 -2.18 23.89
C LYS A 132 9.48 -1.17 24.99
N GLU A 133 8.98 -1.41 26.20
CA GLU A 133 9.27 -0.61 27.39
C GLU A 133 10.76 -0.65 27.77
N ALA A 134 11.37 -1.84 27.78
CA ALA A 134 12.78 -2.01 28.15
C ALA A 134 13.76 -1.35 27.17
N ARG A 135 13.40 -1.22 25.89
CA ARG A 135 14.25 -0.58 24.86
C ARG A 135 14.28 0.95 24.96
N GLY A 136 13.38 1.55 25.73
CA GLY A 136 13.32 2.99 25.98
C GLY A 136 13.00 3.85 24.75
N GLU A 137 13.11 5.18 24.90
CA GLU A 137 12.67 6.19 23.93
C GLU A 137 13.36 6.13 22.55
N ARG A 138 14.53 5.48 22.43
CA ARG A 138 15.28 5.45 21.17
C ARG A 138 14.54 4.76 20.02
N ARG A 139 13.61 3.85 20.32
CA ARG A 139 12.75 3.21 19.32
C ARG A 139 11.42 3.94 19.09
N ALA A 140 11.13 4.97 19.89
CA ALA A 140 9.91 5.78 19.78
C ALA A 140 10.07 6.99 18.83
N ILE A 141 11.26 7.19 18.24
CA ILE A 141 11.48 8.26 17.28
C ILE A 141 10.74 7.91 15.99
N LYS A 142 9.62 8.59 15.74
CA LYS A 142 8.91 8.53 14.47
C LYS A 142 9.80 9.12 13.37
N LEU A 143 9.94 8.34 12.29
CA LEU A 143 10.70 8.70 11.12
C LEU A 143 9.74 8.91 9.93
N TYR A 144 10.21 9.65 8.94
CA TYR A 144 9.43 10.16 7.83
C TYR A 144 10.23 10.16 6.52
N PRO A 145 9.56 10.08 5.36
CA PRO A 145 10.17 10.30 4.06
C PRO A 145 10.62 11.77 3.90
N PRO A 146 11.67 12.05 3.12
CA PRO A 146 12.18 13.42 2.90
C PRO A 146 11.29 14.27 1.99
N GLY A 147 11.40 15.59 2.12
CA GLY A 147 11.02 16.52 1.05
C GLY A 147 9.53 16.79 0.96
N LYS A 148 9.13 17.56 -0.06
CA LYS A 148 7.72 17.82 -0.33
C LYS A 148 7.10 16.58 -0.96
N MET A 149 5.96 16.14 -0.43
CA MET A 149 5.38 14.86 -0.78
C MET A 149 4.26 15.02 -1.81
N ILE A 150 4.33 14.23 -2.88
CA ILE A 150 3.34 14.15 -3.94
C ILE A 150 2.85 12.71 -4.03
N HIS A 151 1.56 12.52 -3.78
CA HIS A 151 0.89 11.22 -3.88
C HIS A 151 0.15 11.14 -5.22
N LEU A 152 0.51 10.16 -6.05
CA LEU A 152 -0.17 9.87 -7.29
C LEU A 152 -1.36 8.95 -6.99
N VAL A 153 -2.55 9.52 -6.83
CA VAL A 153 -3.78 8.79 -6.52
C VAL A 153 -4.47 8.35 -7.80
N LYS A 154 -4.98 7.12 -7.85
CA LYS A 154 -5.78 6.65 -8.99
C LYS A 154 -7.14 7.35 -9.00
N THR A 155 -7.48 8.03 -10.09
CA THR A 155 -8.75 8.78 -10.20
C THR A 155 -9.72 8.20 -11.23
N ASN A 156 -9.23 7.53 -12.27
CA ASN A 156 -10.06 6.86 -13.26
C ASN A 156 -9.41 5.59 -13.80
N GLU A 157 -10.23 4.56 -14.04
CA GLU A 157 -9.82 3.37 -14.79
C GLU A 157 -10.21 3.53 -16.26
N LYS A 158 -9.22 3.63 -17.17
CA LYS A 158 -9.50 3.49 -18.61
C LYS A 158 -9.38 2.00 -18.96
N ARG A 159 -10.50 1.40 -19.37
CA ARG A 159 -10.49 0.11 -20.09
C ARG A 159 -9.76 0.32 -21.42
N MET A 160 -8.61 -0.30 -21.64
CA MET A 160 -8.11 -0.38 -23.01
C MET A 160 -8.95 -1.41 -23.78
N PRO A 161 -9.30 -1.14 -25.06
CA PRO A 161 -10.00 -2.09 -25.89
C PRO A 161 -9.18 -3.37 -26.01
N VAL A 162 -9.83 -4.50 -25.78
CA VAL A 162 -9.26 -5.85 -25.83
C VAL A 162 -8.79 -6.11 -27.26
N VAL A 163 -7.51 -5.91 -27.56
CA VAL A 163 -6.94 -6.40 -28.80
C VAL A 163 -6.83 -7.92 -28.67
N SER A 164 -7.70 -8.60 -29.42
CA SER A 164 -7.83 -10.04 -29.63
C SER A 164 -6.67 -10.93 -29.13
N GLY A 165 -6.97 -11.79 -28.15
CA GLY A 165 -6.45 -13.17 -28.16
C GLY A 165 -5.38 -13.60 -27.17
N LEU A 166 -4.74 -12.73 -26.37
CA LEU A 166 -3.77 -13.16 -25.35
C LEU A 166 -4.09 -12.57 -23.97
N VAL A 167 -4.68 -13.42 -23.13
CA VAL A 167 -5.11 -13.11 -21.76
C VAL A 167 -3.91 -12.92 -20.84
N LYS A 168 -3.87 -11.82 -20.08
CA LYS A 168 -2.80 -11.48 -19.15
C LYS A 168 -3.41 -10.86 -17.87
N CYS A 169 -3.23 -11.33 -16.63
CA CYS A 169 -2.45 -12.46 -16.05
C CYS A 169 -3.03 -13.03 -14.74
N LEU A 170 -2.76 -14.33 -14.52
CA LEU A 170 -3.10 -15.23 -13.40
C LEU A 170 -2.50 -14.95 -12.02
N THR A 171 -1.93 -13.76 -11.79
CA THR A 171 -1.57 -13.22 -10.48
C THR A 171 -0.97 -11.80 -10.58
N CYS A 172 -0.43 -11.36 -11.74
CA CYS A 172 -0.16 -9.93 -12.07
C CYS A 172 0.54 -9.55 -13.41
N TRP A 173 1.05 -10.45 -14.28
CA TRP A 173 1.59 -10.16 -15.64
C TRP A 173 0.64 -9.49 -16.66
N SER A 174 0.29 -8.23 -16.36
CA SER A 174 -0.32 -7.14 -17.15
C SER A 174 -1.72 -7.34 -17.74
N SER A 175 -2.74 -6.86 -17.04
CA SER A 175 -4.04 -6.55 -17.65
C SER A 175 -3.96 -5.29 -18.53
N ASN A 176 -4.80 -5.24 -19.56
CA ASN A 176 -4.99 -4.15 -20.53
C ASN A 176 -5.66 -2.90 -19.89
N PHE A 177 -5.23 -2.47 -18.71
CA PHE A 177 -5.82 -1.36 -17.97
C PHE A 177 -4.78 -0.26 -17.75
N GLY A 178 -5.08 0.93 -18.27
CA GLY A 178 -4.38 2.16 -17.94
C GLY A 178 -5.13 2.84 -16.81
N TYR A 179 -4.42 3.20 -15.73
CA TYR A 179 -4.96 4.07 -14.70
C TYR A 179 -4.56 5.50 -15.03
N ASN A 180 -5.51 6.41 -14.86
CA ASN A 180 -5.19 7.81 -14.73
C ASN A 180 -4.83 8.07 -13.27
N TYR A 181 -3.71 8.75 -13.09
CA TYR A 181 -3.27 9.22 -11.78
C TYR A 181 -3.53 10.71 -11.68
N THR A 182 -3.83 11.18 -10.49
CA THR A 182 -3.89 12.60 -10.18
C THR A 182 -2.92 12.89 -9.04
N PRO A 183 -1.98 13.83 -9.22
CA PRO A 183 -1.06 14.20 -8.17
C PRO A 183 -1.77 15.01 -7.08
N VAL A 184 -1.59 14.60 -5.83
CA VAL A 184 -2.12 15.29 -4.64
C VAL A 184 -0.97 15.57 -3.69
N TRP A 185 -0.91 16.79 -3.16
CA TRP A 185 0.06 17.12 -2.10
C TRP A 185 -0.36 16.48 -0.80
N ILE A 186 0.58 15.82 -0.13
CA ILE A 186 0.38 15.23 1.20
C ILE A 186 1.49 15.70 2.15
N ASN A 187 1.34 15.42 3.44
CA ASN A 187 2.37 15.64 4.45
C ASN A 187 3.30 14.43 4.56
N ASN A 188 4.47 14.64 5.18
CA ASN A 188 5.44 13.59 5.42
C ASN A 188 4.93 12.51 6.39
N ASP A 189 3.88 12.77 7.16
CA ASP A 189 3.28 11.85 8.14
C ASP A 189 1.96 11.19 7.70
N ASP A 190 1.44 11.51 6.51
CA ASP A 190 0.15 10.99 6.00
C ASP A 190 0.23 9.50 5.56
N LEU A 191 1.43 8.93 5.49
CA LEU A 191 1.67 7.55 5.04
C LEU A 191 2.04 6.61 6.20
N SER A 192 1.37 6.74 7.36
CA SER A 192 1.69 5.95 8.55
C SER A 192 0.97 4.61 8.67
N GLU A 193 0.18 4.22 7.69
CA GLU A 193 -0.60 2.98 7.67
C GLU A 193 -0.25 2.15 6.44
N ILE A 194 -0.04 0.84 6.62
CA ILE A 194 0.22 -0.11 5.55
C ILE A 194 -1.11 -0.57 4.95
N LEU A 195 -1.33 -0.23 3.67
CA LEU A 195 -2.50 -0.67 2.92
C LEU A 195 -2.25 -2.06 2.32
N VAL A 196 -2.96 -3.08 2.79
CA VAL A 196 -2.83 -4.45 2.26
C VAL A 196 -3.67 -4.60 1.00
N CYS A 197 -3.02 -4.54 -0.16
CA CYS A 197 -3.67 -4.80 -1.44
C CYS A 197 -2.72 -5.52 -2.42
N PRO A 198 -3.24 -6.25 -3.42
CA PRO A 198 -2.40 -7.00 -4.36
C PRO A 198 -1.37 -6.17 -5.12
N ARG A 199 -1.61 -4.86 -5.26
CA ARG A 199 -0.76 -3.92 -5.99
C ARG A 199 0.27 -3.21 -5.12
N MET A 200 0.23 -3.33 -3.79
CA MET A 200 1.09 -2.55 -2.88
C MET A 200 2.60 -2.68 -3.16
N THR A 201 3.05 -3.84 -3.65
CA THR A 201 4.43 -4.07 -4.06
C THR A 201 4.68 -3.69 -5.52
N ARG A 202 3.66 -3.83 -6.38
CA ARG A 202 3.78 -3.55 -7.82
C ARG A 202 3.81 -2.06 -8.09
N ASP A 203 3.01 -1.28 -7.38
CA ASP A 203 2.97 0.17 -7.53
C ASP A 203 4.34 0.78 -7.21
N HIS A 204 5.14 0.13 -6.35
CA HIS A 204 6.50 0.58 -5.98
C HIS A 204 7.52 0.44 -7.11
N LEU A 205 7.21 -0.34 -8.15
CA LEU A 205 8.19 -0.59 -9.20
C LEU A 205 8.46 0.69 -10.02
N PRO A 206 9.74 1.01 -10.31
CA PRO A 206 10.09 2.25 -11.01
C PRO A 206 9.43 2.42 -12.39
N ASP A 207 9.13 1.33 -13.10
CA ASP A 207 8.44 1.37 -14.40
C ASP A 207 7.04 1.98 -14.28
N ARG A 208 6.36 1.72 -13.16
CA ARG A 208 5.04 2.28 -12.89
C ARG A 208 5.14 3.77 -12.65
N MET A 209 6.07 4.18 -11.78
CA MET A 209 6.27 5.59 -11.44
C MET A 209 6.64 6.40 -12.68
N GLN A 210 7.55 5.87 -13.49
CA GLN A 210 7.94 6.48 -14.76
C GLN A 210 6.75 6.62 -15.72
N TYR A 211 5.93 5.57 -15.87
CA TYR A 211 4.75 5.61 -16.72
C TYR A 211 3.72 6.66 -16.26
N ALA A 212 3.41 6.69 -14.96
CA ALA A 212 2.44 7.61 -14.39
C ALA A 212 2.91 9.07 -14.53
N LEU A 213 4.17 9.35 -14.20
CA LEU A 213 4.74 10.69 -14.33
C LEU A 213 4.89 11.12 -15.79
N GLY A 214 5.27 10.21 -16.69
CA GLY A 214 5.37 10.51 -18.11
C GLY A 214 4.03 10.96 -18.69
N TYR A 215 2.96 10.23 -18.38
CA TYR A 215 1.61 10.62 -18.78
C TYR A 215 1.18 11.98 -18.23
N LEU A 216 1.43 12.24 -16.95
CA LEU A 216 1.08 13.50 -16.30
C LEU A 216 1.84 14.71 -16.89
N VAL A 217 3.12 14.54 -17.17
CA VAL A 217 3.94 15.59 -17.78
C VAL A 217 3.48 15.90 -19.21
N GLU A 218 3.13 14.88 -19.99
CA GLU A 218 2.58 15.07 -21.34
C GLU A 218 1.22 15.78 -21.30
N GLU A 219 0.35 15.40 -20.36
CA GLU A 219 -0.97 16.03 -20.17
C GLU A 219 -0.84 17.52 -19.80
N GLU A 220 -0.01 17.85 -18.81
CA GLU A 220 0.24 19.24 -18.42
C GLU A 220 0.87 20.07 -19.55
N TYR A 221 1.84 19.49 -20.28
CA TYR A 221 2.46 20.17 -21.41
C TYR A 221 1.42 20.52 -22.49
N ASN A 222 0.50 19.61 -22.81
CA ASN A 222 -0.54 19.87 -23.80
C ASN A 222 -1.53 20.94 -23.31
N ASN A 223 -1.95 20.87 -22.04
CA ASN A 223 -2.84 21.88 -21.44
C ASN A 223 -2.22 23.29 -21.46
N GLU A 224 -0.92 23.42 -21.18
CA GLU A 224 -0.21 24.69 -21.27
C GLU A 224 -0.16 25.25 -22.70
N GLN A 225 -0.05 24.39 -23.71
CA GLN A 225 -0.06 24.82 -25.12
C GLN A 225 -1.45 25.24 -25.59
N GLU A 226 -2.52 24.59 -25.13
CA GLU A 226 -3.90 24.98 -25.47
C GLU A 226 -4.33 26.31 -24.82
N MET A 227 -3.71 26.68 -23.69
CA MET A 227 -3.94 27.97 -23.03
C MET A 227 -3.12 29.13 -23.59
N ARG A 228 -2.16 28.87 -24.48
CA ARG A 228 -1.32 29.89 -25.15
C ARG A 228 -1.86 30.28 -26.52
#